data_AF-A0A8K0VSS4-F1
#
_entry.id   AF-A0A8K0VSS4-F1
#
_cell.length_a   1.000
_cell.length_b   1.000
_cell.length_c   1.000
_cell.angle_alpha   90.00
_cell.angle_beta   90.00
_cell.angle_gamma   90.00
#
_symmetry.space_group_name_H-M   'P 1'
#
loop_
_entity.id
_entity.type
_entity.pdbx_description
1 polymer ?
#
loop_
_entity_poly.entity_id
_entity_poly.type
_entity_poly.pdbx_seq_one_letter_code
_entity_poly.pdbx_strand_id
1 'polypeptide(L)'
;MTGCNPLSLLKRRKKRQSIRPVPIEIRTHGPNHADIWRVAMLSCDLKSDTSLISQNLVTNVLGAHIHPFDKETTMQGAGRINTSEADGYVDLVWCFENNSNRMHNTRFTVTSCHDAPYDAVLGKGDAEHYGMTGSKKRR
;
A
#
# COMPACT_ATOMS: atom_id res chain seq x y z
N MET A 1 12.43 8.94 -51.03
CA MET A 1 12.54 9.69 -49.77
C MET A 1 11.15 10.18 -49.39
N THR A 2 10.45 9.41 -48.56
CA THR A 2 9.09 9.74 -48.11
C THR A 2 9.15 10.07 -46.62
N GLY A 3 8.95 11.36 -46.32
CA GLY A 3 8.90 11.90 -44.97
C GLY A 3 7.60 11.50 -44.25
N CYS A 4 7.72 11.12 -42.98
CA CYS A 4 6.58 10.85 -42.11
C CYS A 4 6.09 12.14 -41.45
N ASN A 5 4.82 12.47 -41.70
CA ASN A 5 4.09 13.56 -41.05
C ASN A 5 3.86 13.28 -39.54
N PRO A 6 4.07 14.26 -38.63
CA PRO A 6 3.83 14.09 -37.21
C PRO A 6 2.53 14.78 -36.78
N LEU A 7 1.37 14.38 -37.30
CA LEU A 7 0.08 14.97 -36.87
C LEU A 7 -1.04 13.94 -36.84
N SER A 8 -1.04 13.09 -35.83
CA SER A 8 -2.25 12.63 -35.14
C SER A 8 -1.83 11.82 -33.91
N LEU A 9 -2.68 11.75 -32.89
CA LEU A 9 -2.47 11.10 -31.59
C LEU A 9 -2.01 12.01 -30.44
N LEU A 10 -2.50 13.25 -30.39
CA LEU A 10 -2.82 13.87 -29.09
C LEU A 10 -4.07 13.19 -28.51
N LYS A 11 -3.95 11.90 -28.15
CA LYS A 11 -4.86 11.28 -27.18
C LYS A 11 -4.59 12.02 -25.88
N ARG A 12 -5.49 12.93 -25.49
CA ARG A 12 -5.55 13.53 -24.15
C ARG A 12 -5.48 12.38 -23.14
N ARG A 13 -4.27 12.08 -22.66
CA ARG A 13 -4.08 11.25 -21.47
C ARG A 13 -4.79 12.02 -20.37
N LYS A 14 -5.97 11.54 -19.96
CA LYS A 14 -6.56 11.96 -18.68
C LYS A 14 -5.42 11.86 -17.68
N LYS A 15 -4.96 12.99 -17.13
CA LYS A 15 -4.02 13.01 -16.01
C LYS A 15 -4.67 12.15 -14.94
N ARG A 16 -4.27 10.88 -14.84
CA ARG A 16 -4.55 10.06 -13.67
C ARG A 16 -3.95 10.90 -12.54
N GLN A 17 -4.77 11.36 -11.61
CA GLN A 17 -4.27 11.99 -10.41
C GLN A 17 -3.32 10.95 -9.80
N SER A 18 -2.02 11.20 -9.93
CA SER A 18 -1.03 10.48 -9.15
C SER A 18 -1.37 10.89 -7.72
N ILE A 19 -2.04 9.98 -7.00
CA ILE A 19 -2.31 10.16 -5.58
C ILE A 19 -0.92 10.25 -4.96
N ARG A 20 -0.60 11.44 -4.44
CA ARG A 20 0.69 11.64 -3.79
C ARG A 20 0.73 10.73 -2.56
N PRO A 21 1.88 10.10 -2.25
CA PRO A 21 2.04 9.44 -0.97
C PRO A 21 1.70 10.39 0.18
N VAL A 22 1.03 9.88 1.20
CA VAL A 22 0.62 10.64 2.38
C VAL A 22 1.28 10.06 3.63
N PRO A 23 1.68 10.90 4.59
CA PRO A 23 2.21 10.41 5.86
C PRO A 23 1.10 9.79 6.71
N ILE A 24 1.43 8.65 7.30
CA ILE A 24 0.60 7.94 8.26
C ILE A 24 1.41 7.63 9.52
N GLU A 25 0.72 7.44 10.63
CA GLU A 25 1.29 6.91 11.85
C GLU A 25 0.82 5.47 12.04
N ILE A 26 1.75 4.56 12.24
CA ILE A 26 1.51 3.14 12.46
C ILE A 26 1.74 2.85 13.94
N ARG A 27 0.77 2.20 14.57
CA ARG A 27 0.86 1.77 15.96
C ARG A 27 1.69 0.49 16.05
N THR A 28 2.66 0.48 16.95
CA THR A 28 3.56 -0.64 17.22
C THR A 28 3.62 -0.90 18.72
N HIS A 29 4.00 -2.12 19.10
CA HIS A 29 4.21 -2.47 20.51
C HIS A 29 5.66 -2.19 20.89
N GLY A 30 5.87 -1.28 21.85
CA GLY A 30 7.17 -1.01 22.41
C GLY A 30 7.64 -2.07 23.41
N PRO A 31 8.94 -2.06 23.77
CA PRO A 31 9.55 -3.05 24.66
C PRO A 31 8.95 -3.10 26.07
N ASN A 32 8.23 -2.05 26.50
CA ASN A 32 7.59 -1.97 27.83
C ASN A 32 6.06 -2.10 27.75
N HIS A 33 5.51 -2.73 26.72
CA HIS A 33 4.06 -2.79 26.43
C HIS A 33 3.41 -1.41 26.23
N ALA A 34 4.20 -0.35 26.09
CA ALA A 34 3.72 0.96 25.69
C ALA A 34 3.52 0.99 24.17
N ASP A 35 2.39 1.53 23.72
CA ASP A 35 2.18 1.76 22.30
C ASP A 35 3.14 2.84 21.79
N ILE A 36 3.85 2.56 20.71
CA ILE A 36 4.74 3.48 20.02
C ILE A 36 4.19 3.75 18.63
N TRP A 37 4.18 5.02 18.24
CA TRP A 37 3.76 5.46 16.91
C TRP A 37 4.97 5.70 16.02
N ARG A 38 4.93 5.13 14.81
CA ARG A 38 6.00 5.25 13.80
C ARG A 38 5.43 5.87 12.53
N VAL A 39 6.10 6.88 12.00
CA VAL A 39 5.69 7.55 10.76
C VAL A 39 6.13 6.72 9.55
N ALA A 40 5.26 6.61 8.55
CA ALA A 40 5.54 5.95 7.28
C ALA A 40 4.80 6.65 6.13
N MET A 41 5.23 6.42 4.89
CA MET A 41 4.56 6.93 3.69
C MET A 41 3.58 5.90 3.12
N LEU A 42 2.30 6.27 3.05
CA LEU A 42 1.26 5.47 2.42
C LEU A 42 0.97 5.97 1.01
N SER A 43 1.14 5.08 0.03
CA SER A 43 0.78 5.31 -1.36
C SER A 43 -0.41 4.44 -1.78
N CYS A 44 -0.91 4.59 -3.01
CA CYS A 44 -1.99 3.75 -3.52
C CYS A 44 -1.65 3.20 -4.91
N ASP A 45 -1.93 1.92 -5.12
CA ASP A 45 -1.96 1.31 -6.44
C ASP A 45 -3.39 0.90 -6.81
N LEU A 46 -4.02 1.70 -7.66
CA LEU A 46 -5.41 1.47 -8.09
C LEU A 46 -5.55 0.36 -9.15
N LYS A 47 -4.45 -0.31 -9.51
CA LYS A 47 -4.44 -1.44 -10.46
C LYS A 47 -4.40 -2.79 -9.75
N SER A 48 -3.98 -2.83 -8.49
CA SER A 48 -3.90 -4.03 -7.68
C SER A 48 -4.96 -3.98 -6.59
N ASP A 49 -5.58 -5.10 -6.24
CA ASP A 49 -6.45 -5.16 -5.06
C ASP A 49 -5.66 -5.45 -3.77
N THR A 50 -4.39 -5.82 -3.89
CA THR A 50 -3.51 -6.17 -2.77
C THR A 50 -2.81 -4.95 -2.21
N SER A 51 -2.89 -4.79 -0.89
CA SER A 51 -2.10 -3.84 -0.12
C SER A 51 -0.72 -4.43 0.22
N LEU A 52 0.34 -3.67 -0.02
CA LEU A 52 1.73 -4.09 0.11
C LEU A 52 2.46 -3.24 1.16
N ILE A 53 3.44 -3.85 1.83
CA ILE A 53 4.35 -3.16 2.73
C ILE A 53 5.77 -3.68 2.52
N SER A 54 6.76 -2.79 2.62
CA SER A 54 8.16 -3.19 2.49
C SER A 54 8.63 -3.99 3.70
N GLN A 55 9.48 -4.99 3.45
CA GLN A 55 10.08 -5.79 4.51
C GLN A 55 10.92 -4.93 5.45
N ASN A 56 11.64 -3.93 4.92
CA ASN A 56 12.46 -3.01 5.71
C ASN A 56 11.63 -2.21 6.71
N LEU A 57 10.45 -1.69 6.32
CA LEU A 57 9.56 -1.00 7.26
C LEU A 57 9.10 -1.95 8.37
N VAL A 58 8.66 -3.15 8.02
CA VAL A 58 8.15 -4.13 9.00
C VAL A 58 9.23 -4.55 10.00
N THR A 59 10.41 -4.91 9.51
CA THR A 59 11.48 -5.52 10.32
C THR A 59 12.29 -4.47 11.09
N ASN A 60 12.78 -3.44 10.40
CA ASN A 60 13.77 -2.51 10.96
C ASN A 60 13.14 -1.29 11.64
N VAL A 61 11.93 -0.88 11.24
CA VAL A 61 11.26 0.31 11.78
C VAL A 61 10.16 -0.06 12.76
N LEU A 62 9.28 -1.00 12.37
CA LEU A 62 8.14 -1.42 13.20
C LEU A 62 8.52 -2.52 14.20
N GLY A 63 9.53 -3.35 13.88
CA GLY A 63 9.87 -4.53 14.68
C GLY A 63 8.71 -5.54 14.77
N ALA A 64 7.83 -5.55 13.76
CA ALA A 64 6.60 -6.35 13.78
C ALA A 64 6.84 -7.77 13.27
N HIS A 65 6.07 -8.72 13.81
CA HIS A 65 6.15 -10.12 13.41
C HIS A 65 5.43 -10.35 12.07
N ILE A 66 6.12 -10.98 11.11
CA ILE A 66 5.54 -11.36 9.81
C ILE A 66 4.82 -12.70 9.96
N HIS A 67 3.52 -12.72 9.68
CA HIS A 67 2.75 -13.97 9.67
C HIS A 67 2.93 -14.69 8.33
N PRO A 68 3.33 -15.97 8.33
CA PRO A 68 3.45 -16.74 7.10
C PRO A 68 2.08 -16.95 6.46
N PHE A 69 2.03 -17.09 5.14
CA PHE A 69 0.83 -17.55 4.47
C PHE A 69 0.55 -19.01 4.81
N ASP A 70 -0.69 -19.32 5.18
CA ASP A 70 -1.11 -20.71 5.34
C ASP A 70 -1.06 -21.41 3.98
N LYS A 71 -0.31 -22.52 3.92
CA LYS A 71 -0.08 -23.29 2.71
C LYS A 71 -1.37 -23.88 2.12
N GLU A 72 -2.44 -24.00 2.91
CA GLU A 72 -3.75 -24.49 2.46
C GLU A 72 -4.65 -23.42 1.81
N THR A 73 -4.56 -22.16 2.24
CA THR A 73 -5.49 -21.10 1.80
C THR A 73 -5.09 -20.49 0.45
N THR A 74 -3.87 -20.75 -0.01
CA THR A 74 -3.30 -20.19 -1.25
C THR A 74 -3.94 -20.79 -2.53
N MET A 75 -4.68 -21.90 -2.43
CA MET A 75 -5.23 -22.58 -3.62
C MET A 75 -6.60 -22.08 -4.08
N GLN A 76 -7.36 -21.29 -3.31
CA GLN A 76 -8.78 -21.06 -3.64
C GLN A 76 -9.30 -19.62 -3.69
N GLY A 77 -8.55 -18.60 -3.31
CA GLY A 77 -9.15 -17.26 -3.37
C GLY A 77 -8.27 -16.11 -2.95
N ALA A 78 -7.35 -15.70 -3.81
CA ALA A 78 -6.87 -14.32 -3.86
C ALA A 78 -6.14 -14.12 -5.19
N GLY A 79 -6.41 -13.03 -5.88
CA GLY A 79 -5.75 -12.72 -7.15
C GLY A 79 -4.23 -12.76 -7.01
N ARG A 80 -3.59 -13.60 -7.84
CA ARG A 80 -2.20 -13.58 -8.30
C ARG A 80 -1.23 -12.65 -7.56
N ILE A 81 -1.05 -12.83 -6.26
CA ILE A 81 0.22 -12.47 -5.65
C ILE A 81 1.14 -13.61 -6.09
N ASN A 82 2.18 -13.29 -6.87
CA ASN A 82 3.26 -14.23 -7.10
C ASN A 82 3.85 -14.52 -5.72
N THR A 83 3.45 -15.62 -5.10
CA THR A 83 3.88 -16.02 -3.75
C THR A 83 5.39 -16.22 -3.63
N SER A 84 6.10 -16.25 -4.77
CA SER A 84 7.57 -16.17 -4.83
C SER A 84 8.14 -14.82 -4.40
N GLU A 85 7.35 -13.76 -4.34
CA GLU A 85 7.80 -12.37 -4.07
C GLU A 85 7.25 -11.80 -2.75
N ALA A 86 6.63 -12.64 -1.91
CA ALA A 86 6.05 -12.22 -0.63
C ALA A 86 6.45 -13.16 0.51
N ASP A 87 6.86 -12.57 1.64
CA ASP A 87 7.33 -13.33 2.81
C ASP A 87 6.19 -13.70 3.77
N GLY A 88 5.04 -13.05 3.62
CA GLY A 88 3.89 -13.22 4.50
C GLY A 88 2.99 -12.00 4.53
N TYR A 89 2.30 -11.81 5.65
CA TYR A 89 1.45 -10.65 5.88
C TYR A 89 1.59 -10.10 7.29
N VAL A 90 1.17 -8.85 7.48
CA VAL A 90 1.04 -8.19 8.78
C VAL A 90 -0.30 -7.49 8.85
N ASP A 91 -0.95 -7.53 10.01
CA ASP A 91 -2.15 -6.74 10.30
C ASP A 91 -1.73 -5.51 11.10
N LEU A 92 -1.90 -4.31 10.53
CA LEU A 92 -1.42 -3.06 11.12
C LEU A 92 -2.56 -2.11 11.45
N VAL A 93 -2.43 -1.49 12.61
CA VAL A 93 -3.31 -0.38 13.02
C VAL A 93 -2.59 0.94 12.74
N TRP A 94 -3.25 1.85 12.03
CA TRP A 94 -2.65 3.11 11.60
C TRP A 94 -3.68 4.23 11.53
N CYS A 95 -3.22 5.48 11.46
CA CYS A 95 -4.05 6.65 11.21
C CYS A 95 -3.31 7.65 10.31
N PHE A 96 -4.02 8.60 9.71
CA PHE A 96 -3.35 9.70 9.01
C PHE A 96 -2.70 10.63 10.05
N GLU A 97 -1.49 11.13 9.77
CA GLU A 97 -0.76 12.03 10.67
C GLU A 97 -1.61 13.25 11.10
N ASN A 98 -2.44 13.78 10.19
CA ASN A 98 -3.33 14.91 10.46
C ASN A 98 -4.70 14.52 11.05
N ASN A 99 -4.95 13.23 11.31
CA ASN A 99 -6.24 12.74 11.79
C ASN A 99 -6.08 11.46 12.65
N SER A 100 -5.47 11.61 13.82
CA SER A 100 -5.29 10.53 14.80
C SER A 100 -6.59 10.02 15.42
N ASN A 101 -7.70 10.74 15.28
CA ASN A 101 -9.02 10.32 15.77
C ASN A 101 -9.62 9.15 14.97
N ARG A 102 -9.11 8.88 13.75
CA ARG A 102 -9.62 7.80 12.92
C ARG A 102 -8.56 6.71 12.73
N MET A 103 -8.77 5.63 13.48
CA MET A 103 -7.96 4.43 13.40
C MET A 103 -8.42 3.54 12.26
N HIS A 104 -7.46 3.02 11.52
CA HIS A 104 -7.62 2.08 10.42
C HIS A 104 -6.90 0.79 10.79
N ASN A 105 -7.45 -0.34 10.34
CA ASN A 105 -6.80 -1.64 10.44
C ASN A 105 -6.75 -2.24 9.04
N THR A 106 -5.55 -2.59 8.58
CA THR A 106 -5.33 -3.10 7.22
C THR A 106 -4.34 -4.24 7.26
N ARG A 107 -4.65 -5.30 6.51
CA ARG A 107 -3.72 -6.38 6.22
C ARG A 107 -2.81 -5.99 5.06
N PHE A 108 -1.51 -5.98 5.30
CA PHE A 108 -0.51 -5.77 4.26
C PHE A 108 0.23 -7.06 3.96
N THR A 109 0.39 -7.36 2.68
CA THR A 109 1.33 -8.38 2.22
C THR A 109 2.75 -7.81 2.29
N VAL A 110 3.64 -8.52 2.97
CA VAL A 110 5.05 -8.14 3.08
C VAL A 110 5.78 -8.61 1.85
N THR A 111 6.36 -7.67 1.10
CA THR A 111 7.15 -8.01 -0.09
C THR A 111 8.53 -8.49 0.29
N SER A 112 9.08 -9.49 -0.41
CA SER A 112 10.44 -9.98 -0.16
C SER A 112 11.56 -9.01 -0.62
N CYS A 113 11.19 -7.91 -1.30
CA CYS A 113 12.12 -6.86 -1.70
C CYS A 113 12.48 -5.97 -0.50
N HIS A 114 13.72 -6.09 -0.03
CA HIS A 114 14.24 -5.28 1.08
C HIS A 114 14.33 -3.79 0.73
N ASP A 115 14.77 -3.46 -0.48
CA ASP A 115 14.99 -2.08 -0.95
C ASP A 115 13.81 -1.56 -1.81
N ALA A 116 12.58 -1.83 -1.36
CA ALA A 116 11.39 -1.35 -2.03
C ALA A 116 11.36 0.19 -2.05
N PRO A 117 10.96 0.83 -3.17
CA PRO A 117 10.91 2.30 -3.29
C PRO A 117 9.68 2.91 -2.59
N TYR A 118 9.08 2.19 -1.63
CA TYR A 118 7.89 2.59 -0.89
C TYR A 118 7.92 1.97 0.52
N ASP A 119 7.20 2.62 1.42
CA ASP A 119 6.94 2.14 2.77
C ASP A 119 5.73 1.22 2.76
N ALA A 120 4.56 1.76 2.42
CA ALA A 120 3.31 1.01 2.27
C ALA A 120 2.51 1.48 1.04
N VAL A 121 1.72 0.57 0.47
CA VAL A 121 0.87 0.77 -0.70
C VAL A 121 -0.49 0.16 -0.40
N LEU A 122 -1.57 0.95 -0.50
CA LEU A 122 -2.91 0.39 -0.50
C LEU A 122 -3.30 -0.13 -1.88
N GLY A 123 -3.90 -1.32 -1.90
CA GLY A 123 -4.64 -1.81 -3.04
C GLY A 123 -5.90 -0.97 -3.28
N LYS A 124 -6.49 -1.11 -4.46
CA LYS A 124 -7.66 -0.38 -4.93
C LYS A 124 -8.83 -0.44 -3.93
N GLY A 125 -9.17 -1.64 -3.43
CA GLY A 125 -10.28 -1.82 -2.50
C GLY A 125 -10.09 -1.03 -1.20
N ASP A 126 -8.92 -1.15 -0.58
CA ASP A 126 -8.59 -0.42 0.65
C ASP A 126 -8.47 1.09 0.39
N ALA A 127 -7.85 1.49 -0.72
CA ALA A 127 -7.72 2.89 -1.10
C ALA A 127 -9.10 3.55 -1.31
N GLU A 128 -10.07 2.84 -1.88
CA GLU A 128 -11.46 3.30 -2.00
C GLU A 128 -12.14 3.36 -0.63
N HIS A 129 -11.97 2.32 0.20
CA HIS A 129 -12.57 2.25 1.53
C HIS A 129 -12.12 3.39 2.45
N TYR A 130 -10.84 3.76 2.41
CA TYR A 130 -10.30 4.85 3.22
C TYR A 130 -10.40 6.23 2.54
N GLY A 131 -11.01 6.31 1.35
CA GLY A 131 -11.24 7.58 0.66
C GLY A 131 -9.99 8.22 0.05
N MET A 132 -8.97 7.42 -0.23
CA MET A 132 -7.74 7.86 -0.90
C MET A 132 -7.90 7.94 -2.42
N THR A 133 -8.91 7.29 -2.99
CA THR A 133 -9.27 7.49 -4.39
C THR A 133 -10.05 8.80 -4.53
N GLY A 134 -9.53 9.72 -5.34
CA GLY A 134 -10.20 10.97 -5.68
C GLY A 134 -11.52 10.75 -6.41
N SER A 135 -12.56 10.34 -5.71
CA SER A 135 -13.93 10.34 -6.18
C SER A 135 -14.45 11.76 -6.04
N LYS A 136 -14.69 12.39 -7.19
CA LYS A 136 -15.32 13.71 -7.31
C LYS A 136 -16.50 13.82 -6.35
N LYS A 137 -16.42 14.69 -5.34
CA LYS A 137 -17.63 15.34 -4.81
C LYS A 137 -18.22 16.15 -5.95
N ARG A 138 -19.18 15.59 -6.68
CA ARG A 138 -20.11 16.41 -7.47
C ARG A 138 -21.02 17.08 -6.44
N ARG A 139 -20.79 18.37 -6.22
CA ARG A 139 -21.85 19.28 -5.75
C ARG A 139 -22.93 19.35 -6.82
#